data_AF-A0A946M206-F1
#
_entry.id   AF-A0A946M206-F1
#
_cell.length_a   1.000
_cell.length_b   1.000
_cell.length_c   1.000
_cell.angle_alpha   90.00
_cell.angle_beta   90.00
_cell.angle_gamma   90.00
#
_symmetry.space_group_name_H-M   'P 1'
#
loop_
_entity.id
_entity.type
_entity.pdbx_description
1 polymer ?
#
loop_
_entity_poly.entity_id
_entity_poly.type
_entity_poly.pdbx_seq_one_letter_code
_entity_poly.pdbx_strand_id
1 'polypeptide(L)'
;MRSIFLMVLLLNVSLVFAETEPVSMGEYTTCAVYHRMMAGSFRMKGDLQIMADLESEKMDDLIKMSKLAAAEEYGEASAEEYFLEEWRDVLAYMTDQINRNYENVSVLKARYKKRCDRLGASLVSGATK
;
A
#
# COMPACT_ATOMS: atom_id res chain seq x y z
N MET A 1 -34.56 17.04 34.02
CA MET A 1 -33.32 16.29 34.30
C MET A 1 -33.25 14.90 33.66
N ARG A 2 -34.38 14.19 33.43
CA ARG A 2 -34.38 12.88 32.70
C ARG A 2 -34.07 12.98 31.19
N SER A 3 -34.46 14.07 30.52
CA SER A 3 -34.26 14.20 29.05
C SER A 3 -32.84 14.56 28.63
N ILE A 4 -32.02 15.13 29.53
CA ILE A 4 -30.61 15.46 29.23
C ILE A 4 -29.75 14.18 29.25
N PHE A 5 -30.05 13.25 30.16
CA PHE A 5 -29.36 11.96 30.25
C PHE A 5 -29.58 11.07 29.01
N LEU A 6 -30.75 11.15 28.38
CA LEU A 6 -31.06 10.40 27.15
C LEU A 6 -30.31 10.96 25.93
N MET A 7 -30.11 12.28 25.83
CA MET A 7 -29.30 12.85 24.74
C MET A 7 -27.81 12.51 24.87
N VAL A 8 -27.27 12.47 26.10
CA VAL A 8 -25.86 12.10 26.32
C VAL A 8 -25.62 10.61 26.01
N LEU A 9 -26.61 9.74 26.22
CA LEU A 9 -26.50 8.32 25.84
C LEU A 9 -26.50 8.10 24.32
N LEU A 10 -27.30 8.87 23.57
CA LEU A 10 -27.38 8.78 22.11
C LEU A 10 -26.17 9.40 21.39
N LEU A 11 -25.50 10.38 22.01
CA LEU A 11 -24.27 10.97 21.48
C LEU A 11 -23.05 10.04 21.55
N ASN A 12 -23.05 9.04 22.44
CA ASN A 12 -21.94 8.08 22.56
C ASN A 12 -22.00 6.92 21.56
N VAL A 13 -23.13 6.70 20.87
CA VAL A 13 -23.28 5.64 19.85
C VAL A 13 -22.83 6.14 18.46
N SER A 14 -22.62 7.44 18.30
CA SER A 14 -22.02 8.01 17.08
C SER A 14 -20.49 8.03 17.14
N LEU A 15 -19.88 7.07 17.85
CA LEU A 15 -18.49 6.71 17.55
C LEU A 15 -18.53 6.09 16.15
N VAL A 16 -18.51 6.98 15.15
CA VAL A 16 -18.28 6.67 13.76
C VAL A 16 -16.94 5.94 13.76
N PHE A 17 -17.01 4.61 13.81
CA PHE A 17 -16.00 3.80 13.17
C PHE A 17 -16.04 4.27 11.73
N ALA A 18 -15.12 5.18 11.39
CA ALA A 18 -14.70 5.30 10.02
C ALA A 18 -14.12 3.93 9.70
N GLU A 19 -14.97 3.01 9.25
CA GLU A 19 -14.55 1.88 8.45
C GLU A 19 -13.80 2.53 7.28
N THR A 20 -12.48 2.61 7.43
CA THR A 20 -11.61 2.89 6.31
C THR A 20 -11.98 1.84 5.29
N GLU A 21 -12.48 2.27 4.12
CA GLU A 21 -12.81 1.34 3.04
C GLU A 21 -11.67 0.33 2.89
N PRO A 22 -11.98 -0.95 2.67
CA PRO A 22 -10.96 -1.97 2.53
C PRO A 22 -10.00 -1.54 1.42
N VAL A 23 -8.71 -1.57 1.73
CA VAL A 23 -7.66 -1.20 0.77
C VAL A 23 -7.70 -2.23 -0.35
N SER A 24 -7.89 -1.78 -1.59
CA SER A 24 -8.01 -2.69 -2.73
C SER A 24 -6.68 -3.36 -3.08
N MET A 25 -6.74 -4.51 -3.76
CA MET A 25 -5.59 -5.17 -4.38
C MET A 25 -4.73 -4.18 -5.21
N GLY A 26 -5.37 -3.33 -6.02
CA GLY A 26 -4.67 -2.35 -6.86
C GLY A 26 -3.89 -1.30 -6.04
N GLU A 27 -4.37 -0.92 -4.86
CA GLU A 27 -3.63 -0.02 -3.96
C GLU A 27 -2.37 -0.69 -3.39
N TYR A 28 -2.50 -1.93 -2.92
CA TYR A 28 -1.36 -2.72 -2.44
C TYR A 28 -0.33 -2.93 -3.56
N THR A 29 -0.78 -3.30 -4.75
CA THR A 29 0.10 -3.46 -5.92
C THR A 29 0.80 -2.17 -6.30
N THR A 30 0.08 -1.04 -6.36
CA THR A 30 0.66 0.29 -6.62
C THR A 30 1.78 0.61 -5.64
N CYS A 31 1.55 0.38 -4.35
CA CYS A 31 2.57 0.66 -3.35
C CYS A 31 3.73 -0.34 -3.36
N ALA A 32 3.48 -1.61 -3.66
CA ALA A 32 4.55 -2.58 -3.84
C ALA A 32 5.47 -2.20 -5.01
N VAL A 33 4.90 -1.82 -6.16
CA VAL A 33 5.65 -1.34 -7.32
C VAL A 33 6.41 -0.05 -7.00
N TYR A 34 5.80 0.89 -6.26
CA TYR A 34 6.50 2.08 -5.77
C TYR A 34 7.77 1.70 -4.99
N HIS A 35 7.65 0.81 -4.02
CA HIS A 35 8.78 0.38 -3.19
C HIS A 35 9.82 -0.43 -3.99
N ARG A 36 9.40 -1.25 -4.97
CA ARG A 36 10.31 -1.87 -5.95
C ARG A 36 11.16 -0.83 -6.67
N MET A 37 10.54 0.27 -7.12
CA MET A 37 11.25 1.31 -7.86
C MET A 37 12.18 2.12 -6.98
N MET A 38 11.78 2.35 -5.74
CA MET A 38 12.62 2.95 -4.72
C MET A 38 13.86 2.10 -4.44
N ALA A 39 13.69 0.79 -4.26
CA ALA A 39 14.80 -0.14 -4.08
C ALA A 39 15.75 -0.14 -5.30
N GLY A 40 15.20 -0.17 -6.52
CA GLY A 40 15.99 -0.08 -7.75
C GLY A 40 16.81 1.21 -7.85
N SER A 41 16.20 2.36 -7.52
CA SER A 41 16.87 3.66 -7.47
C SER A 41 18.01 3.70 -6.46
N PHE A 42 17.83 3.08 -5.29
CA PHE A 42 18.89 2.99 -4.27
C PHE A 42 20.03 2.07 -4.69
N ARG A 43 19.75 0.92 -5.31
CA ARG A 43 20.79 0.02 -5.84
C ARG A 43 21.66 0.70 -6.89
N MET A 44 21.08 1.51 -7.76
CA MET A 44 21.84 2.24 -8.78
C MET A 44 22.81 3.28 -8.19
N LYS A 45 22.57 3.76 -6.97
CA LYS A 45 23.44 4.74 -6.31
C LYS A 45 24.64 4.12 -5.60
N GLY A 46 24.77 2.78 -5.57
CA GLY A 46 25.94 2.06 -5.04
C GLY A 46 26.03 2.01 -3.51
N ASP A 47 25.87 3.16 -2.82
CA ASP A 47 26.15 3.28 -1.38
C ASP A 47 24.90 3.18 -0.49
N LEU A 48 23.75 2.81 -1.06
CA LEU A 48 22.45 2.83 -0.38
C LEU A 48 21.81 1.44 -0.22
N GLN A 49 22.63 0.39 -0.11
CA GLN A 49 22.17 -1.00 -0.03
C GLN A 49 21.15 -1.21 1.11
N ILE A 50 21.42 -0.70 2.31
CA ILE A 50 20.50 -0.81 3.46
C ILE A 50 19.13 -0.21 3.15
N MET A 51 19.08 0.92 2.43
CA MET A 51 17.81 1.50 2.01
C MET A 51 17.12 0.68 0.94
N ALA A 52 17.88 0.08 0.01
CA ALA A 52 17.31 -0.79 -1.00
C ALA A 52 16.68 -2.06 -0.38
N ASP A 53 17.31 -2.61 0.64
CA ASP A 53 16.81 -3.78 1.36
C ASP A 53 15.54 -3.44 2.13
N LEU A 54 15.53 -2.33 2.87
CA LEU A 54 14.33 -1.86 3.58
C LEU A 54 13.14 -1.59 2.63
N GLU A 55 13.39 -1.02 1.46
CA GLU A 55 12.34 -0.82 0.46
C GLU A 55 11.91 -2.15 -0.18
N SER A 56 12.79 -3.15 -0.28
CA SER A 56 12.42 -4.49 -0.76
C SER A 56 11.54 -5.23 0.24
N GLU A 57 11.83 -5.12 1.54
CA GLU A 57 10.98 -5.70 2.59
C GLU A 57 9.55 -5.12 2.54
N LYS A 58 9.43 -3.80 2.42
CA LYS A 58 8.11 -3.14 2.27
C LYS A 58 7.37 -3.61 1.01
N MET A 59 8.11 -3.81 -0.09
CA MET A 59 7.53 -4.35 -1.33
C MET A 59 6.96 -5.75 -1.08
N ASP A 60 7.70 -6.64 -0.42
CA ASP A 60 7.28 -8.02 -0.16
C ASP A 60 6.03 -8.08 0.73
N ASP A 61 5.98 -7.26 1.78
CA ASP A 61 4.79 -7.14 2.64
C ASP A 61 3.55 -6.71 1.85
N LEU A 62 3.69 -5.73 0.96
CA LEU A 62 2.60 -5.23 0.14
C LEU A 62 2.18 -6.23 -0.95
N ILE A 63 3.12 -7.02 -1.50
CA ILE A 63 2.80 -8.13 -2.41
C ILE A 63 1.92 -9.13 -1.69
N LYS A 64 2.29 -9.53 -0.47
CA LYS A 64 1.49 -10.47 0.34
C LYS A 64 0.07 -9.95 0.55
N MET A 65 -0.07 -8.68 0.94
CA MET A 65 -1.38 -8.08 1.14
C MET A 65 -2.19 -7.97 -0.15
N SER A 66 -1.54 -7.66 -1.27
CA SER A 66 -2.21 -7.64 -2.56
C SER A 66 -2.75 -9.01 -2.96
N LYS A 67 -1.99 -10.09 -2.73
CA LYS A 67 -2.44 -11.45 -3.03
C LYS A 67 -3.60 -11.88 -2.13
N LEU A 68 -3.59 -11.49 -0.85
CA LEU A 68 -4.71 -11.73 0.06
C LEU A 68 -5.96 -10.98 -0.39
N ALA A 69 -5.84 -9.70 -0.77
CA ALA A 69 -6.95 -8.93 -1.32
C ALA A 69 -7.48 -9.54 -2.63
N ALA A 70 -6.59 -10.03 -3.50
CA ALA A 70 -6.99 -10.73 -4.73
C ALA A 70 -7.75 -12.03 -4.44
N ALA A 71 -7.34 -12.79 -3.42
CA ALA A 71 -8.03 -14.01 -3.01
C ALA A 71 -9.42 -13.72 -2.41
N GLU A 72 -9.55 -12.62 -1.66
CA GLU A 72 -10.84 -12.16 -1.12
C GLU A 72 -11.80 -11.72 -2.23
N GLU A 73 -11.29 -11.00 -3.24
CA GLU A 73 -12.11 -10.43 -4.31
C GLU A 73 -12.43 -11.43 -5.44
N TYR A 74 -11.47 -12.25 -5.85
CA TYR A 74 -11.55 -13.12 -7.03
C TYR A 74 -11.47 -14.61 -6.74
N GLY A 75 -11.26 -14.98 -5.47
CA GLY A 75 -11.08 -16.36 -5.01
C GLY A 75 -9.65 -16.87 -5.15
N GLU A 76 -9.26 -17.77 -4.23
CA GLU A 76 -7.90 -18.34 -4.12
C GLU A 76 -7.36 -18.94 -5.44
N ALA A 77 -8.23 -19.56 -6.24
CA ALA A 77 -7.82 -20.20 -7.50
C ALA A 77 -7.36 -19.19 -8.57
N SER A 78 -7.86 -17.96 -8.51
CA SER A 78 -7.59 -16.91 -9.51
C SER A 78 -6.70 -15.79 -8.97
N ALA A 79 -6.46 -15.74 -7.66
CA ALA A 79 -5.78 -14.64 -6.97
C ALA A 79 -4.40 -14.31 -7.56
N GLU A 80 -3.61 -15.34 -7.86
CA GLU A 80 -2.26 -15.15 -8.42
C GLU A 80 -2.32 -14.55 -9.83
N GLU A 81 -3.27 -14.99 -10.66
CA GLU A 81 -3.44 -14.50 -12.04
C GLU A 81 -3.79 -13.00 -12.04
N TYR A 82 -4.82 -12.61 -11.28
CA TYR A 82 -5.23 -11.21 -11.16
C TYR A 82 -4.15 -10.33 -10.54
N PHE A 83 -3.45 -10.81 -9.50
CA PHE A 83 -2.31 -10.08 -8.94
C PHE A 83 -1.20 -9.85 -9.99
N LEU A 84 -0.84 -10.88 -10.77
CA LEU A 84 0.23 -10.77 -11.77
C LEU A 84 -0.15 -9.85 -12.92
N GLU A 85 -1.42 -9.85 -13.32
CA GLU A 85 -1.97 -8.90 -14.29
C GLU A 85 -1.86 -7.46 -13.80
N GLU A 86 -2.40 -7.16 -12.62
CA GLU A 86 -2.34 -5.82 -12.02
C GLU A 86 -0.88 -5.38 -11.81
N TRP A 87 -0.02 -6.28 -11.32
CA TRP A 87 1.40 -6.00 -11.11
C TRP A 87 2.10 -5.59 -12.39
N ARG A 88 1.89 -6.33 -13.48
CA ARG A 88 2.49 -6.03 -14.79
C ARG A 88 2.05 -4.66 -15.27
N ASP A 89 0.76 -4.35 -15.16
CA ASP A 89 0.18 -3.14 -15.71
C ASP A 89 0.64 -1.90 -14.90
N VAL A 90 0.60 -1.98 -13.57
CA VAL A 90 1.13 -0.94 -12.67
C VAL A 90 2.63 -0.75 -12.85
N LEU A 91 3.41 -1.83 -12.95
CA LEU A 91 4.85 -1.76 -13.18
C LEU A 91 5.15 -1.05 -14.51
N ALA A 92 4.46 -1.40 -15.59
CA ALA A 92 4.63 -0.75 -16.89
C ALA A 92 4.28 0.74 -16.82
N TYR A 93 3.12 1.08 -16.23
CA TYR A 93 2.67 2.45 -16.07
C TYR A 93 3.68 3.30 -15.27
N MET A 94 4.08 2.84 -14.07
CA MET A 94 4.98 3.61 -13.22
C MET A 94 6.40 3.70 -13.81
N THR A 95 6.82 2.70 -14.57
CA THR A 95 8.12 2.72 -15.27
C THR A 95 8.11 3.80 -16.36
N ASP A 96 6.99 3.95 -17.07
CA ASP A 96 6.82 5.02 -18.05
C ASP A 96 6.82 6.41 -17.40
N GLN A 97 6.19 6.56 -16.23
CA GLN A 97 6.17 7.84 -15.49
C GLN A 97 7.57 8.36 -15.09
N ILE A 98 8.56 7.46 -14.93
CA ILE A 98 9.96 7.83 -14.67
C ILE A 98 10.82 7.84 -15.93
N ASN A 99 10.20 7.75 -17.12
CA ASN A 99 10.87 7.62 -18.41
C ASN A 99 11.89 6.47 -18.43
N ARG A 100 11.54 5.33 -17.81
CA ARG A 100 12.41 4.15 -17.66
C ARG A 100 13.75 4.44 -16.99
N ASN A 101 13.87 5.57 -16.30
CA ASN A 101 15.08 6.00 -15.61
C ASN A 101 14.84 6.02 -14.09
N TYR A 102 15.43 5.07 -13.38
CA TYR A 102 15.33 4.97 -11.92
C TYR A 102 15.97 6.15 -11.16
N GLU A 103 16.78 6.98 -11.81
CA GLU A 103 17.25 8.23 -11.23
C GLU A 103 16.11 9.27 -11.12
N ASN A 104 15.11 9.18 -12.00
CA ASN A 104 13.93 10.05 -12.03
C ASN A 104 12.82 9.63 -11.05
N VAL A 105 13.13 8.77 -10.07
CA VAL A 105 12.16 8.27 -9.06
C VAL A 105 11.51 9.39 -8.22
N SER A 106 12.05 10.62 -8.26
CA SER A 106 11.47 11.80 -7.61
C SER A 106 10.01 12.05 -8.01
N VAL A 107 9.64 11.76 -9.27
CA VAL A 107 8.26 11.85 -9.76
C VAL A 107 7.33 10.93 -8.97
N LEU A 108 7.77 9.69 -8.74
CA LEU A 108 7.00 8.71 -7.98
C LEU A 108 6.94 9.06 -6.50
N LYS A 109 8.05 9.54 -5.92
CA LYS A 109 8.07 10.02 -4.53
C LYS A 109 7.03 11.12 -4.30
N ALA A 110 6.95 12.10 -5.19
CA ALA A 110 6.00 13.20 -5.08
C ALA A 110 4.54 12.71 -5.10
N ARG A 111 4.25 11.67 -5.88
CA ARG A 111 2.89 11.16 -6.06
C ARG A 111 2.46 10.12 -5.02
N TYR A 112 3.34 9.18 -4.68
CA TYR A 112 2.96 7.96 -3.97
C TYR A 112 3.47 7.89 -2.54
N LYS A 113 4.55 8.61 -2.18
CA LYS A 113 5.22 8.45 -0.88
C LYS A 113 4.25 8.50 0.30
N LYS A 114 3.46 9.57 0.42
CA LYS A 114 2.56 9.75 1.57
C LYS A 114 1.52 8.62 1.69
N ARG A 115 0.95 8.18 0.56
CA ARG A 115 -0.05 7.12 0.53
C ARG A 115 0.57 5.78 0.91
N CYS A 116 1.71 5.44 0.30
CA CYS A 116 2.36 4.15 0.51
C CYS A 116 3.04 4.04 1.88
N ASP A 117 3.60 5.12 2.42
CA ASP A 117 4.10 5.14 3.80
C ASP A 117 2.97 4.90 4.81
N ARG A 118 1.81 5.56 4.61
CA ARG A 118 0.64 5.36 5.46
C ARG A 118 0.13 3.93 5.39
N LEU A 119 0.07 3.38 4.17
CA LEU A 119 -0.39 2.02 3.97
C LEU A 119 0.57 1.01 4.61
N GLY A 120 1.88 1.13 4.37
CA GLY A 120 2.88 0.27 5.01
C GLY A 120 2.89 0.36 6.53
N ALA A 121 2.73 1.56 7.11
CA ALA A 121 2.64 1.73 8.56
C ALA A 121 1.42 1.00 9.16
N SER A 122 0.30 0.96 8.43
CA SER A 122 -0.90 0.25 8.87
C SER A 122 -0.66 -1.26 9.03
N LEU A 123 0.17 -1.85 8.15
CA LEU A 123 0.53 -3.27 8.20
C LEU A 123 1.33 -3.63 9.45
N VAL A 124 2.31 -2.79 9.80
CA VAL A 124 3.12 -2.97 11.02
C VAL A 124 2.26 -2.84 12.28
N SER A 125 1.33 -1.89 12.29
CA SER A 125 0.42 -1.68 13.43
C SER A 125 -0.66 -2.76 13.58
N GLY A 126 -1.07 -3.39 12.48
CA GLY A 126 -2.02 -4.50 12.49
C GLY A 126 -1.39 -5.80 12.98
N ALA A 127 -0.09 -6.01 12.73
CA ALA A 127 0.66 -7.18 13.19
C ALA A 127 0.97 -7.18 14.72
N THR A 128 0.72 -6.06 15.42
CA THR A 128 0.98 -5.89 16.86
C THR A 128 -0.26 -6.00 17.74
N LYS A 129 -1.42 -6.36 17.17
CA LYS A 129 -2.66 -6.70 17.90
C LYS A 129 -2.93 -8.19 17.80
#